data_AF-A0A090F384-F1
#
_entry.id   AF-A0A090F384-F1
#
_cell.length_a   1.000
_cell.length_b   1.000
_cell.length_c   1.000
_cell.angle_alpha   90.00
_cell.angle_beta   90.00
_cell.angle_gamma   90.00
#
_symmetry.space_group_name_H-M   'P 1'
#
loop_
_entity.id
_entity.type
_entity.pdbx_description
1 polymer ?
#
loop_
_entity_poly.entity_id
_entity_poly.type
_entity_poly.pdbx_seq_one_letter_code
_entity_poly.pdbx_strand_id
1 'polypeptide(L)'
;MEQFKLEVARVLGPSPVLASLDSWDGIFHFVAEAAKAKPGTVVTIDEFPYLVDQDSALPSVIQRFWDSGAASAGNLKIILCGSAVAQMEDLLAEKTRFTGA
;
A
#
# COMPACT_ATOMS: atom_id res chain seq x y z
N MET A 1 1.52 6.50 -5.61
CA MET A 1 2.91 6.14 -5.22
C MET A 1 3.72 7.33 -4.71
N GLU A 2 3.87 8.42 -5.48
CA GLU A 2 4.73 9.56 -5.07
C GLU A 2 4.35 10.18 -3.72
N GLN A 3 3.07 10.38 -3.45
CA GLN A 3 2.61 10.91 -2.15
C GLN A 3 2.98 9.99 -0.98
N PHE A 4 2.97 8.67 -1.19
CA PHE A 4 3.40 7.71 -0.18
C PHE A 4 4.91 7.84 0.09
N LYS A 5 5.75 7.99 -0.94
CA LYS A 5 7.19 8.24 -0.75
C LYS A 5 7.46 9.52 0.05
N LEU A 6 6.71 10.59 -0.23
CA LEU A 6 6.84 11.85 0.52
C LEU A 6 6.52 11.65 2.00
N GLU A 7 5.47 10.89 2.30
CA GLU A 7 5.09 10.59 3.68
C GLU A 7 6.12 9.71 4.39
N VAL A 8 6.66 8.71 3.71
CA VAL A 8 7.76 7.89 4.22
C VAL A 8 9.00 8.76 4.48
N ALA A 9 9.36 9.66 3.56
CA ALA A 9 10.49 10.59 3.72
C ALA A 9 10.27 11.57 4.88
N ARG A 10 9.01 11.99 5.12
CA ARG A 10 8.65 12.86 6.25
C ARG A 10 8.89 12.17 7.59
N VAL A 11 8.64 10.86 7.69
CA VAL A 11 8.73 10.10 8.93
C VAL A 11 10.12 9.47 9.16
N LEU A 12 10.73 8.93 8.10
CA LEU A 12 12.00 8.21 8.16
C LEU A 12 13.20 9.06 7.73
N GLY A 13 12.95 10.27 7.21
CA GLY A 13 13.96 11.15 6.64
C GLY A 13 14.10 11.00 5.12
N PRO A 14 14.57 12.04 4.42
CA PRO A 14 14.79 11.99 2.98
C PRO A 14 15.88 10.98 2.65
N SER A 15 15.63 10.16 1.63
CA SER A 15 16.56 9.13 1.17
C SER A 15 16.66 9.17 -0.36
N PRO A 16 17.87 9.30 -0.94
CA PRO A 16 18.06 9.20 -2.39
C PRO A 16 17.58 7.87 -2.95
N VAL A 17 17.73 6.79 -2.15
CA VAL A 17 17.24 5.45 -2.51
C VAL A 17 15.72 5.49 -2.64
N LEU A 18 15.01 6.02 -1.64
CA LEU A 18 13.55 6.14 -1.67
C LEU A 18 13.05 6.97 -2.87
N ALA A 19 13.76 8.06 -3.21
CA ALA A 19 13.43 8.89 -4.35
C ALA A 19 13.56 8.14 -5.69
N SER A 20 14.56 7.26 -5.82
CA SER A 20 14.81 6.49 -7.04
C SER A 20 13.90 5.28 -7.26
N LEU A 21 13.18 4.80 -6.24
CA LEU A 21 12.33 3.61 -6.36
C LEU A 21 11.12 3.90 -7.25
N ASP A 22 10.83 3.06 -8.22
CA ASP A 22 9.70 3.22 -9.15
C ASP A 22 8.63 2.14 -8.99
N SER A 23 8.73 1.32 -7.94
CA SER A 23 7.82 0.22 -7.65
C SER A 23 7.35 0.22 -6.20
N TRP A 24 6.08 -0.16 -6.00
CA TRP A 24 5.52 -0.38 -4.66
C TRP A 24 6.29 -1.44 -3.87
N ASP A 25 6.73 -2.50 -4.55
CA ASP A 25 7.51 -3.59 -3.95
C ASP A 25 8.80 -3.06 -3.31
N GLY A 26 9.59 -2.29 -4.07
CA GLY A 26 10.81 -1.67 -3.57
C GLY A 26 10.54 -0.69 -2.42
N ILE A 27 9.44 0.06 -2.48
CA ILE A 27 9.03 0.98 -1.41
C ILE A 27 8.70 0.20 -0.13
N PHE A 28 7.93 -0.89 -0.20
CA PHE A 28 7.62 -1.71 0.97
C PHE A 28 8.87 -2.37 1.56
N HIS A 29 9.79 -2.84 0.72
CA HIS A 29 11.08 -3.36 1.19
C HIS A 29 11.94 -2.28 1.85
N PHE A 30 11.96 -1.06 1.33
CA PHE A 30 12.64 0.07 1.97
C PHE A 30 12.07 0.35 3.37
N VAL A 31 10.75 0.38 3.51
CA VAL A 31 10.08 0.59 4.80
C VAL A 31 10.35 -0.58 5.75
N ALA A 32 10.37 -1.82 5.25
CA ALA A 32 10.69 -3.01 6.05
C ALA A 32 12.12 -2.97 6.59
N GLU A 33 13.10 -2.58 5.79
CA GLU A 33 14.49 -2.40 6.26
C GLU A 33 14.58 -1.31 7.34
N ALA A 34 13.90 -0.18 7.14
CA ALA A 34 13.84 0.86 8.16
C ALA A 34 13.15 0.39 9.45
N ALA A 35 12.13 -0.46 9.35
CA ALA A 35 11.44 -1.04 10.49
C ALA A 35 12.33 -1.98 11.32
N LYS A 36 13.39 -2.58 10.75
CA LYS A 36 14.37 -3.35 11.54
C LYS A 36 15.14 -2.48 12.53
N ALA A 37 15.46 -1.24 12.15
CA ALA A 37 16.11 -0.28 13.04
C ALA A 37 15.14 0.29 14.09
N LYS A 38 13.83 0.28 13.81
CA LYS A 38 12.78 0.74 14.72
C LYS A 38 11.62 -0.28 14.79
N PRO A 39 11.79 -1.36 15.57
CA PRO A 39 10.82 -2.44 15.64
C PRO A 39 9.42 -1.95 16.06
N GLY A 40 8.38 -2.53 15.47
CA GLY A 40 6.99 -2.14 15.75
C GLY A 40 6.51 -0.92 14.97
N THR A 41 7.17 -0.59 13.87
CA THR A 41 6.69 0.42 12.92
C THR A 41 5.33 0.00 12.35
N VAL A 42 4.40 0.95 12.28
CA VAL A 42 3.06 0.76 11.72
C VAL A 42 2.89 1.68 10.52
N VAL A 43 2.54 1.10 9.38
CA VAL A 43 2.14 1.83 8.17
C VAL A 43 0.63 1.73 8.06
N THR A 44 -0.04 2.87 8.05
CA THR A 44 -1.50 2.92 7.80
C THR A 44 -1.71 3.51 6.42
N ILE A 45 -2.45 2.79 5.59
CA ILE A 45 -2.86 3.22 4.26
C ILE A 45 -4.35 3.47 4.33
N ASP A 46 -4.75 4.74 4.34
CA ASP A 46 -6.15 5.14 4.30
C ASP A 46 -6.64 5.24 2.86
N GLU A 47 -7.95 5.02 2.66
CA GLU A 47 -8.59 4.91 1.35
C GLU A 47 -7.85 3.97 0.38
N PHE A 48 -7.47 2.78 0.86
CA PHE A 48 -6.83 1.74 0.06
C PHE A 48 -7.56 1.41 -1.26
N PRO A 49 -8.92 1.33 -1.33
CA PRO A 49 -9.62 1.13 -2.60
C PRO A 49 -9.22 2.15 -3.68
N TYR A 50 -9.06 3.42 -3.31
CA TYR A 50 -8.63 4.46 -4.24
C TYR A 50 -7.22 4.24 -4.80
N LEU A 51 -6.32 3.66 -3.99
CA LEU A 51 -4.98 3.28 -4.46
C LEU A 51 -5.02 2.07 -5.39
N VAL A 52 -5.94 1.13 -5.15
CA VAL A 52 -6.15 -0.04 -6.02
C VAL A 52 -6.75 0.36 -7.36
N ASP A 53 -7.64 1.36 -7.38
CA ASP A 53 -8.20 1.91 -8.62
C ASP A 53 -7.11 2.56 -9.50
N GLN A 54 -6.11 3.18 -8.87
CA GLN A 54 -4.96 3.74 -9.59
C GLN A 54 -3.95 2.68 -10.02
N ASP A 55 -3.77 1.62 -9.22
CA ASP A 55 -2.84 0.54 -9.47
C ASP A 55 -3.43 -0.80 -9.02
N SER A 56 -4.07 -1.49 -9.97
CA SER A 56 -4.72 -2.78 -9.73
C SER A 56 -3.74 -3.91 -9.40
N ALA A 57 -2.44 -3.71 -9.59
CA ALA A 57 -1.42 -4.68 -9.20
C ALA A 57 -1.03 -4.55 -7.71
N LEU A 58 -1.37 -3.43 -7.05
CA LEU A 58 -0.99 -3.14 -5.67
C LEU A 58 -1.41 -4.22 -4.66
N PRO A 59 -2.63 -4.80 -4.69
CA PRO A 59 -3.00 -5.89 -3.79
C PRO A 59 -2.07 -7.09 -3.91
N SER A 60 -1.74 -7.47 -5.15
CA SER A 60 -0.82 -8.58 -5.43
C SER A 60 0.61 -8.27 -4.99
N VAL A 61 1.05 -7.02 -5.10
CA VAL A 61 2.35 -6.57 -4.59
C VAL A 61 2.41 -6.69 -3.07
N ILE A 62 1.39 -6.21 -2.36
CA ILE A 62 1.33 -6.30 -0.90
C ILE A 62 1.33 -7.76 -0.44
N GLN A 63 0.58 -8.64 -1.12
CA GLN A 63 0.58 -10.08 -0.84
C GLN A 63 1.98 -10.69 -1.00
N ARG A 64 2.64 -10.49 -2.15
CA ARG A 64 4.00 -11.00 -2.38
C ARG A 64 5.01 -10.46 -1.36
N PHE A 65 4.93 -9.18 -1.04
CA PHE A 65 5.76 -8.56 -0.02
C PHE A 65 5.55 -9.25 1.34
N TRP A 66 4.30 -9.52 1.72
CA TRP A 66 3.99 -10.20 2.98
C TRP A 66 4.51 -11.64 3.01
N ASP A 67 4.30 -12.38 1.92
CA ASP A 67 4.77 -13.76 1.76
C ASP A 67 6.30 -13.88 1.78
N SER A 68 7.03 -12.81 1.40
CA SER A 68 8.50 -12.77 1.47
C SER A 68 9.05 -12.84 2.90
N GLY A 69 8.22 -12.54 3.92
CA GLY A 69 8.64 -12.47 5.32
C GLY A 69 9.40 -11.20 5.69
N ALA A 70 9.60 -10.26 4.77
CA ALA A 70 10.30 -9.00 5.04
C ALA A 70 9.64 -8.18 6.16
N ALA A 71 8.31 -8.18 6.23
CA ALA A 71 7.55 -7.50 7.29
C ALA A 71 7.88 -8.06 8.69
N SER A 72 8.07 -9.37 8.81
CA SER A 72 8.31 -10.06 10.08
C SER A 72 9.65 -9.68 10.71
N ALA A 73 10.68 -9.40 9.90
CA ALA A 73 12.03 -9.10 10.39
C ALA A 73 12.09 -7.83 11.27
N GLY A 74 11.24 -6.84 10.99
CA GLY A 74 11.12 -5.59 11.75
C GLY A 74 9.85 -5.48 12.59
N ASN A 75 9.04 -6.54 12.68
CA ASN A 75 7.68 -6.48 13.23
C ASN A 75 6.86 -5.32 12.62
N LEU A 76 6.99 -5.14 11.30
CA LEU A 76 6.27 -4.14 10.54
C LEU A 76 4.80 -4.55 10.43
N LYS A 77 3.90 -3.63 10.77
CA LYS A 77 2.46 -3.82 10.60
C LYS A 77 1.96 -2.90 9.51
N ILE A 78 1.16 -3.45 8.59
CA ILE A 78 0.45 -2.67 7.58
C ILE A 78 -1.03 -2.74 7.90
N ILE A 79 -1.66 -1.58 8.05
CA ILE A 79 -3.10 -1.42 8.25
C ILE A 79 -3.67 -0.83 6.97
N LEU A 80 -4.60 -1.54 6.35
CA LEU A 80 -5.32 -1.09 5.16
C LEU A 80 -6.71 -0.63 5.60
N CYS A 81 -6.97 0.66 5.45
CA CYS A 81 -8.25 1.29 5.73
C CYS A 81 -8.91 1.71 4.41
N GLY A 82 -10.23 1.83 4.40
CA GLY A 82 -10.98 2.34 3.26
C GLY A 82 -12.47 2.25 3.50
N SER A 83 -13.22 3.21 2.98
CA SER A 83 -14.68 3.19 3.12
C SER A 83 -15.30 2.10 2.22
N ALA A 84 -16.29 1.37 2.75
CA ALA A 84 -17.07 0.41 1.97
C ALA A 84 -17.88 1.06 0.84
N VAL A 85 -17.96 2.39 0.80
CA VAL A 85 -18.69 3.17 -0.20
C VAL A 85 -18.08 2.97 -1.58
N ALA A 86 -16.75 2.94 -1.71
CA ALA A 86 -16.07 2.63 -2.97
C ALA A 86 -16.46 1.23 -3.51
N GLN A 87 -16.53 0.21 -2.64
CA GLN A 87 -17.01 -1.13 -3.03
C GLN A 87 -18.50 -1.14 -3.38
N MET A 88 -19.29 -0.26 -2.75
CA MET A 88 -20.73 -0.14 -3.00
C MET A 88 -21.00 0.50 -4.38
N GLU A 89 -20.15 1.42 -4.84
CA GLU A 89 -20.19 1.97 -6.20
C GLU A 89 -19.88 0.91 -7.27
N ASP A 90 -18.87 0.07 -7.07
CA ASP A 90 -18.57 -1.04 -7.99
C ASP A 90 -19.72 -2.05 -8.11
N LEU A 91 -20.32 -2.43 -6.97
CA LEU A 91 -21.49 -3.33 -6.95
C LEU A 91 -22.72 -2.72 -7.65
N LEU A 92 -22.90 -1.40 -7.57
CA LEU A 92 -23.97 -0.69 -8.27
C LEU A 92 -23.69 -0.57 -9.78
N ALA A 93 -22.43 -0.34 -10.17
CA ALA A 93 -22.01 -0.34 -11.56
C ALA A 93 -22.18 -1.71 -12.23
N GLU A 94 -21.89 -2.79 -11.52
CA GLU A 94 -22.10 -4.16 -11.99
C GLU A 94 -23.60 -4.48 -12.18
N LYS A 95 -24.46 -4.11 -11.22
CA LYS A 95 -25.92 -4.30 -11.34
C LYS A 95 -26.55 -3.55 -12.51
N THR A 96 -26.03 -2.37 -12.84
CA THR A 96 -26.53 -1.60 -13.99
C THR A 96 -26.21 -2.32 -15.30
N ARG A 97 -25.08 -3.04 -15.38
CA ARG A 97 -24.68 -3.84 -16.55
C ARG A 97 -25.59 -5.06 -16.78
N PHE A 98 -26.18 -5.64 -15.72
CA PHE A 98 -27.09 -6.79 -15.83
C PHE A 98 -28.55 -6.43 -16.10
N THR A 99 -28.96 -5.19 -15.85
CA THR A 99 -30.36 -4.76 -16.03
C THR A 99 -30.58 -4.01 -17.36
N GLY A 100 -29.52 -3.89 -18.18
CA GLY A 100 -29.50 -3.13 -19.44
C GLY A 100 -29.41 -3.96 -20.72
N ALA A 101 -29.84 -5.23 -20.72
CA ALA A 101 -29.92 -6.09 -21.90
C ALA A 101 -31.27 -6.81 -21.98
#